data_AF-A0A2T4U708-F1
#
_entry.id   AF-A0A2T4U708-F1
#
_cell.length_a   1.000
_cell.length_b   1.000
_cell.length_c   1.000
_cell.angle_alpha   90.00
_cell.angle_beta   90.00
_cell.angle_gamma   90.00
#
_symmetry.space_group_name_H-M   'P 1'
#
loop_
_entity.id
_entity.type
_entity.pdbx_description
1 polymer ?
#
loop_
_entity_poly.entity_id
_entity_poly.type
_entity_poly.pdbx_seq_one_letter_code
_entity_poly.pdbx_strand_id
1 'polypeptide(L)'
;MSYLITVFDLTYSLFHFFLFVVTLLVLFAILRLFIKKTVPLLLTFLLFIITGAAAFEFSHRTTFASVVPDGTADPDNVESITVTDLDEEEGVHYAEIEESEVIEDILDHFSGLNLREQQRSRPEDLQYLVQIHSEENYSFHLTENQLDGRLVISEENHLKKLDQLRDNNDLQWEEF
;
A
#
# COMPACT_ATOMS: atom_id res chain seq x y z
N MET A 1 15.05 -5.60 27.40
CA MET A 1 13.92 -6.14 26.61
C MET A 1 14.20 -6.16 25.10
N SER A 2 14.93 -5.18 24.54
CA SER A 2 15.22 -5.13 23.07
C SER A 2 15.96 -6.36 22.51
N TYR A 3 17.03 -6.84 23.18
CA TYR A 3 17.85 -7.96 22.66
C TYR A 3 17.14 -9.32 22.53
N LEU A 4 16.13 -9.60 23.37
CA LEU A 4 15.39 -10.86 23.29
C LEU A 4 14.46 -10.90 22.07
N ILE A 5 13.90 -9.73 21.69
CA ILE A 5 13.06 -9.59 20.50
C ILE A 5 13.93 -9.79 19.26
N THR A 6 15.11 -9.16 19.20
CA THR A 6 16.03 -9.30 18.05
C THR A 6 16.52 -10.73 17.84
N VAL A 7 16.82 -11.47 18.92
CA VAL A 7 17.27 -12.87 18.83
C VAL A 7 16.13 -13.80 18.41
N PHE A 8 14.91 -13.55 18.90
CA PHE A 8 13.74 -14.32 18.51
C PHE A 8 13.40 -14.10 17.02
N ASP A 9 13.41 -12.86 16.56
CA ASP A 9 13.19 -12.50 15.15
C ASP A 9 14.26 -13.11 14.23
N LEU A 10 15.53 -13.08 14.64
CA LEU A 10 16.62 -13.71 13.89
C LEU A 10 16.43 -15.23 13.80
N THR A 11 16.10 -15.89 14.91
CA THR A 11 15.92 -17.35 14.95
C THR A 11 14.71 -17.76 14.11
N TYR A 12 13.61 -17.01 14.20
CA TYR A 12 12.42 -17.22 13.41
C TYR A 12 12.72 -17.07 11.91
N SER A 13 13.42 -16.00 11.52
CA SER A 13 13.84 -15.77 10.13
C SER A 13 14.74 -16.89 9.60
N LEU A 14 15.76 -17.31 10.38
CA LEU A 14 16.65 -18.42 10.02
C LEU A 14 15.90 -19.75 9.87
N PHE A 15 14.92 -20.01 10.73
CA PHE A 15 14.08 -21.20 10.63
C PHE A 15 13.26 -21.24 9.34
N HIS A 16 12.64 -20.11 8.96
CA HIS A 16 11.88 -20.00 7.71
C HIS A 16 12.78 -20.12 6.49
N PHE A 17 13.97 -19.49 6.53
CA PHE A 17 14.97 -19.64 5.49
C PHE A 17 15.41 -21.09 5.32
N PHE A 18 15.69 -21.80 6.42
CA PHE A 18 16.04 -23.21 6.40
C PHE A 18 14.91 -24.06 5.80
N LEU A 19 13.66 -23.86 6.22
CA LEU A 19 12.49 -24.54 5.65
C LEU A 19 12.34 -24.29 4.16
N PHE A 20 12.57 -23.06 3.70
CA PHE A 20 12.52 -22.69 2.29
C PHE A 20 13.58 -23.46 1.48
N VAL A 21 14.83 -23.52 1.97
CA VAL A 21 15.91 -24.28 1.31
C VAL A 21 15.57 -25.77 1.25
N VAL A 22 15.07 -26.36 2.34
CA VAL A 22 14.65 -27.77 2.37
C VAL A 22 13.53 -28.03 1.36
N THR A 23 12.54 -27.13 1.29
CA THR A 23 11.42 -27.23 0.34
C THR A 23 11.92 -27.20 -1.11
N LEU A 24 12.86 -26.30 -1.43
CA LEU A 24 13.48 -26.24 -2.76
C LEU A 24 14.24 -27.51 -3.12
N LEU A 25 14.98 -28.11 -2.18
CA LEU A 25 15.69 -29.37 -2.41
C LEU A 25 14.73 -30.53 -2.64
N VAL A 26 13.64 -30.60 -1.88
CA VAL A 26 12.58 -31.61 -2.07
C VAL A 26 11.91 -31.43 -3.43
N LEU A 27 11.56 -30.19 -3.81
CA LEU A 27 10.97 -29.89 -5.12
C LEU A 27 11.92 -30.31 -6.27
N PHE A 28 13.20 -29.99 -6.15
CA PHE A 28 14.21 -30.40 -7.13
C PHE A 28 14.34 -31.92 -7.23
N ALA A 29 14.33 -32.63 -6.10
CA ALA A 29 14.37 -34.09 -6.06
C ALA A 29 13.13 -34.72 -6.71
N ILE A 30 11.94 -34.15 -6.48
CA ILE A 30 10.69 -34.57 -7.12
C ILE A 30 10.76 -34.35 -8.63
N LEU A 31 11.15 -33.15 -9.09
CA LEU A 31 11.27 -32.83 -10.52
C LEU A 31 12.25 -33.77 -11.23
N ARG A 32 13.32 -34.18 -10.55
CA ARG A 32 14.31 -35.15 -11.07
C ARG A 32 13.70 -36.53 -11.36
N LEU A 33 12.62 -36.93 -10.67
CA LEU A 33 11.91 -38.19 -10.96
C LEU A 33 11.26 -38.17 -12.35
N PHE A 34 10.82 -37.00 -12.80
CA PHE A 34 10.14 -36.83 -14.09
C PHE A 34 11.10 -36.39 -15.20
N ILE A 35 12.08 -35.55 -14.88
CA ILE A 35 13.00 -34.95 -15.85
C ILE A 35 14.39 -35.60 -15.71
N LYS A 36 14.68 -36.53 -16.62
CA LYS A 36 15.95 -37.30 -16.60
C LYS A 36 17.16 -36.49 -17.04
N LYS A 37 16.97 -35.45 -17.87
CA LYS A 37 18.05 -34.61 -18.40
C LYS A 37 18.31 -33.43 -17.46
N THR A 38 19.56 -33.18 -17.12
CA THR A 38 19.97 -32.12 -16.18
C THR A 38 19.65 -30.71 -16.67
N VAL A 39 19.84 -30.42 -17.95
CA VAL A 39 19.56 -29.08 -18.53
C VAL A 39 18.08 -28.67 -18.41
N PRO A 40 17.09 -29.45 -18.91
CA PRO A 40 15.68 -29.08 -18.77
C PRO A 40 15.21 -29.10 -17.30
N LEU A 41 15.82 -29.91 -16.44
CA LEU A 41 15.54 -29.90 -15.00
C LEU A 41 15.91 -28.55 -14.38
N LEU A 42 17.11 -28.05 -14.65
CA LEU A 42 17.57 -26.74 -14.18
C LEU A 42 16.72 -25.59 -14.70
N LEU A 43 16.37 -25.61 -15.99
CA LEU A 43 15.49 -24.59 -16.59
C LEU A 43 14.11 -24.58 -15.94
N THR A 44 13.51 -25.75 -15.73
CA THR A 44 12.19 -25.87 -15.09
C THR A 44 12.26 -25.38 -13.64
N PHE A 45 13.32 -25.74 -12.91
CA PHE A 45 13.51 -25.31 -11.53
C PHE A 45 13.70 -23.78 -11.42
N LEU A 46 14.50 -23.18 -12.30
CA LEU A 46 14.64 -21.72 -12.38
C LEU A 46 13.31 -21.03 -12.71
N LEU A 47 12.53 -21.59 -13.63
CA LEU A 47 11.20 -21.07 -13.97
C LEU A 47 10.27 -21.08 -12.75
N PHE A 48 10.29 -22.14 -11.94
CA PHE A 48 9.52 -22.21 -10.69
C PHE A 48 9.95 -21.12 -9.70
N ILE A 49 11.26 -20.89 -9.54
CA ILE A 49 11.76 -19.83 -8.65
C ILE A 49 11.28 -18.45 -9.14
N ILE A 50 11.42 -18.15 -10.43
CA ILE A 50 11.02 -16.85 -11.01
C ILE A 50 9.51 -16.67 -10.88
N THR A 51 8.72 -17.68 -11.21
CA THR A 51 7.26 -17.62 -11.15
C THR A 51 6.79 -17.49 -9.70
N GLY A 52 7.41 -18.21 -8.77
CA GLY A 52 7.11 -18.10 -7.34
C GLY A 52 7.45 -16.72 -6.79
N ALA A 53 8.60 -16.15 -7.15
CA ALA A 53 8.98 -14.80 -6.77
C ALA A 53 8.00 -13.75 -7.33
N ALA A 54 7.62 -13.88 -8.59
CA ALA A 54 6.61 -13.01 -9.20
C ALA A 54 5.25 -13.15 -8.50
N ALA A 55 4.78 -14.37 -8.26
CA ALA A 55 3.51 -14.62 -7.56
C ALA A 55 3.51 -14.06 -6.13
N PHE A 56 4.64 -14.17 -5.42
CA PHE A 56 4.82 -13.56 -4.10
C PHE A 56 4.78 -12.03 -4.16
N GLU A 57 5.43 -11.41 -5.14
CA GLU A 57 5.37 -9.95 -5.32
C GLU A 57 3.94 -9.49 -5.64
N PHE A 58 3.20 -10.24 -6.46
CA PHE A 58 1.80 -9.94 -6.79
C PHE A 58 0.85 -10.17 -5.61
N SER A 59 1.11 -11.13 -4.72
CA SER A 59 0.20 -11.44 -3.61
C SER A 59 0.14 -10.35 -2.53
N HIS A 60 1.13 -9.45 -2.49
CA HIS A 60 1.18 -8.32 -1.55
C HIS A 60 0.64 -7.03 -2.16
N ARG A 61 0.12 -7.08 -3.39
CA ARG A 61 -0.53 -5.95 -4.04
C ARG A 61 -2.00 -5.90 -3.64
N THR A 62 -2.45 -4.71 -3.29
CA THR A 62 -3.82 -4.40 -2.95
C THR A 62 -4.22 -3.09 -3.63
N THR A 63 -5.48 -2.70 -3.52
CA THR A 63 -6.03 -1.46 -4.10
C THR A 63 -6.62 -0.60 -2.99
N PHE A 64 -6.82 0.69 -3.24
CA PHE A 64 -7.50 1.58 -2.29
C PHE A 64 -8.88 1.05 -1.90
N ALA A 65 -9.70 0.67 -2.89
CA ALA A 65 -11.05 0.14 -2.67
C ALA A 65 -11.08 -1.14 -1.80
N SER A 66 -9.99 -1.91 -1.76
CA SER A 66 -9.91 -3.12 -0.92
C SER A 66 -9.35 -2.88 0.48
N VAL A 67 -8.85 -1.69 0.78
CA VAL A 67 -8.30 -1.35 2.10
C VAL A 67 -9.22 -0.42 2.91
N VAL A 68 -10.08 0.33 2.23
CA VAL A 68 -11.10 1.16 2.89
C VAL A 68 -12.34 0.33 3.27
N PRO A 69 -13.13 0.77 4.27
CA PRO A 69 -14.38 0.11 4.62
C PRO A 69 -15.37 0.05 3.45
N ASP A 70 -16.29 -0.91 3.52
CA ASP A 70 -17.31 -1.09 2.48
C ASP A 70 -18.17 0.18 2.38
N GLY A 71 -18.35 0.68 1.16
CA GLY A 71 -19.11 1.90 0.91
C GLY A 71 -18.30 3.19 0.95
N THR A 72 -17.15 3.23 1.62
CA THR A 72 -16.28 4.44 1.68
C THR A 72 -15.64 4.77 0.32
N ALA A 73 -15.45 3.77 -0.54
CA ALA A 73 -14.94 3.96 -1.90
C ALA A 73 -16.01 4.39 -2.91
N ASP A 74 -17.29 4.42 -2.52
CA ASP A 74 -18.41 4.75 -3.38
C ASP A 74 -18.85 6.20 -3.09
N PRO A 75 -18.71 7.13 -4.07
CA PRO A 75 -19.02 8.54 -3.87
C PRO A 75 -20.46 8.80 -3.43
N ASP A 76 -21.41 7.94 -3.81
CA ASP A 76 -22.83 8.11 -3.44
C ASP A 76 -23.07 7.91 -1.93
N ASN A 77 -22.14 7.28 -1.21
CA ASN A 77 -22.24 7.01 0.23
C ASN A 77 -21.39 7.97 1.08
N VAL A 78 -20.68 8.91 0.46
CA VAL A 78 -19.80 9.86 1.16
C VAL A 78 -20.53 11.19 1.35
N GLU A 79 -20.61 11.64 2.59
CA GLU A 79 -21.26 12.91 2.96
C GLU A 79 -20.30 14.09 2.77
N SER A 80 -19.07 13.97 3.26
CA SER A 80 -18.02 14.98 3.06
C SER A 80 -16.62 14.37 3.18
N ILE A 81 -15.63 15.07 2.63
CA ILE A 81 -14.21 14.74 2.81
C ILE A 81 -13.52 15.93 3.46
N THR A 82 -12.84 15.69 4.58
CA THR A 82 -11.93 16.68 5.17
C THR A 82 -10.50 16.36 4.77
N VAL A 83 -9.79 17.33 4.20
CA VAL A 83 -8.36 17.24 3.91
C VAL A 83 -7.64 18.20 4.83
N THR A 84 -6.71 17.70 5.63
CA THR A 84 -5.83 18.51 6.48
C THR A 84 -4.42 18.46 5.89
N ASP A 85 -3.88 19.63 5.58
CA ASP A 85 -2.47 19.82 5.23
C ASP A 85 -1.66 19.85 6.53
N LEU A 86 -0.68 18.95 6.61
CA LEU A 86 0.18 18.76 7.77
C LEU A 86 1.58 19.35 7.57
N ASP A 87 1.82 20.11 6.51
CA ASP A 87 3.10 20.76 6.27
C ASP A 87 3.48 21.70 7.43
N GLU A 88 4.60 21.39 8.11
CA GLU A 88 5.07 22.12 9.28
C GLU A 88 5.53 23.55 8.94
N GLU A 89 5.82 23.87 7.66
CA GLU A 89 6.31 25.18 7.26
C GLU A 89 5.18 26.23 7.11
N GLU A 90 3.99 25.82 6.68
CA GLU A 90 2.87 26.73 6.39
C GLU A 90 1.77 26.74 7.47
N GLY A 91 1.86 25.85 8.47
CA GLY A 91 0.86 25.68 9.52
C GLY A 91 -0.21 24.65 9.13
N VAL A 92 -1.06 24.27 10.09
CA VAL A 92 -2.09 23.25 9.85
C VAL A 92 -3.32 23.93 9.26
N HIS A 93 -3.63 23.60 8.00
CA HIS A 93 -4.82 24.06 7.29
C HIS A 93 -5.75 22.89 7.00
N TYR A 94 -7.05 23.13 6.99
CA TYR A 94 -8.02 22.12 6.57
C TYR A 94 -9.02 22.66 5.57
N ALA A 95 -9.52 21.78 4.71
CA ALA A 95 -10.64 22.05 3.82
C ALA A 95 -11.68 20.94 3.99
N GLU A 96 -12.94 21.33 4.13
CA GLU A 96 -14.08 20.42 4.04
C GLU A 96 -14.68 20.49 2.64
N ILE A 97 -14.93 19.32 2.06
CA ILE A 97 -15.39 19.13 0.69
C ILE A 97 -16.74 18.44 0.76
N GLU A 98 -17.79 19.12 0.31
CA GLU A 98 -19.16 18.60 0.26
C GLU A 98 -19.65 18.46 -1.20
N GLU A 99 -18.92 19.02 -2.17
CA GLU A 99 -19.27 18.99 -3.57
C GLU A 99 -19.10 17.58 -4.14
N SER A 100 -20.22 16.92 -4.45
CA SER A 100 -20.26 15.57 -5.04
C SER A 100 -19.31 15.35 -6.22
N GLU A 101 -19.17 16.33 -7.13
CA GLU A 101 -18.25 16.24 -8.28
C GLU A 101 -16.78 16.18 -7.84
N VAL A 102 -16.40 16.92 -6.79
CA VAL A 102 -15.04 16.93 -6.25
C VAL A 102 -14.77 15.66 -5.44
N ILE A 103 -15.76 15.19 -4.69
CA ILE A 103 -15.71 13.92 -3.96
C ILE A 103 -15.49 12.75 -4.93
N GLU A 104 -16.28 12.67 -6.00
CA GLU A 104 -16.16 11.63 -7.02
C GLU A 104 -14.76 11.63 -7.66
N ASP A 105 -14.24 12.80 -8.03
CA ASP A 105 -12.93 12.96 -8.65
C ASP A 105 -11.78 12.56 -7.70
N ILE A 106 -11.87 12.90 -6.41
CA ILE A 106 -10.90 12.47 -5.39
C ILE A 106 -10.93 10.95 -5.22
N LEU A 107 -12.12 10.37 -5.08
CA LEU A 107 -12.26 8.93 -4.86
C LEU A 107 -11.85 8.12 -6.08
N ASP A 108 -12.18 8.56 -7.29
CA ASP A 108 -11.75 7.91 -8.54
C ASP A 108 -10.22 7.92 -8.64
N HIS A 109 -9.58 9.06 -8.34
CA HIS A 109 -8.12 9.17 -8.31
C HIS A 109 -7.49 8.16 -7.33
N PHE A 110 -8.02 8.06 -6.11
CA PHE A 110 -7.51 7.10 -5.12
C PHE A 110 -7.84 5.65 -5.48
N SER A 111 -9.01 5.38 -6.07
CA SER A 111 -9.44 4.03 -6.46
C SER A 111 -8.46 3.37 -7.45
N GLY A 112 -7.83 4.17 -8.31
CA GLY A 112 -6.83 3.73 -9.28
C GLY A 112 -5.48 3.33 -8.66
N LEU A 113 -5.26 3.58 -7.36
CA LEU A 113 -3.98 3.33 -6.72
C LEU A 113 -3.73 1.84 -6.46
N ASN A 114 -2.57 1.39 -6.91
CA ASN A 114 -2.00 0.10 -6.54
C ASN A 114 -1.12 0.27 -5.32
N LEU A 115 -1.43 -0.46 -4.27
CA LEU A 115 -0.78 -0.38 -2.97
C LEU A 115 -0.01 -1.68 -2.67
N ARG A 116 1.11 -1.58 -1.94
CA ARG A 116 1.84 -2.73 -1.40
C ARG A 116 1.86 -2.68 0.12
N GLU A 117 1.64 -3.82 0.76
CA GLU A 117 1.92 -3.94 2.19
C GLU A 117 3.41 -3.70 2.47
N GLN A 118 3.69 -2.79 3.40
CA GLN A 118 5.02 -2.58 3.94
C GLN A 118 5.02 -3.01 5.42
N GLN A 119 6.10 -3.64 5.86
CA GLN A 119 6.30 -3.89 7.29
C GLN A 119 6.41 -2.55 8.01
N ARG A 120 5.33 -2.19 8.73
CA ARG A 120 5.20 -1.12 9.74
C ARG A 120 6.41 -0.20 9.83
N SER A 121 6.59 0.61 8.79
CA SER A 121 7.45 1.77 8.83
C SER A 121 6.56 2.88 9.34
N ARG A 122 6.97 3.60 10.39
CA ARG A 122 6.26 4.84 10.73
C ARG A 122 6.44 5.75 9.50
N PRO A 123 5.36 6.33 8.96
CA PRO A 123 5.53 7.29 7.88
C PRO A 123 6.46 8.40 8.36
N GLU A 124 7.51 8.63 7.58
CA GLU A 124 8.34 9.83 7.67
C GLU A 124 7.66 10.85 6.75
N ASP A 125 7.54 12.09 7.20
CA ASP A 125 6.99 13.22 6.42
C ASP A 125 5.51 13.05 6.01
N LEU A 126 4.62 13.10 7.01
CA LEU A 126 3.17 13.18 6.80
C LEU A 126 2.81 14.50 6.14
N GLN A 127 2.21 14.44 4.95
CA GLN A 127 1.85 15.65 4.18
C GLN A 127 0.36 15.97 4.30
N TYR A 128 -0.49 14.95 4.18
CA TYR A 128 -1.93 15.14 4.34
C TYR A 128 -2.55 14.09 5.26
N LEU A 129 -3.58 14.51 5.99
CA LEU A 129 -4.56 13.63 6.61
C LEU A 129 -5.88 13.80 5.87
N VAL A 130 -6.41 12.71 5.34
CA VAL A 130 -7.72 12.68 4.67
C VAL A 130 -8.71 11.94 5.56
N GLN A 131 -9.87 12.54 5.78
CA GLN A 131 -10.98 11.97 6.53
C GLN A 131 -12.20 11.92 5.63
N ILE A 132 -12.73 10.72 5.41
CA ILE A 132 -13.95 10.47 4.65
C ILE A 132 -15.08 10.28 5.65
N HIS A 133 -16.06 11.18 5.63
CA HIS A 133 -17.26 11.09 6.44
C HIS A 133 -18.34 10.35 5.64
N SER A 134 -18.75 9.19 6.17
CA SER A 134 -19.76 8.32 5.58
C SER A 134 -20.44 7.53 6.69
N GLU A 135 -21.28 6.53 6.37
CA GLU A 135 -21.84 5.63 7.39
C GLU A 135 -20.74 5.02 8.28
N GLU A 136 -19.58 4.70 7.67
CA GLU A 136 -18.37 4.31 8.38
C GLU A 136 -17.24 5.31 8.14
N ASN A 137 -17.01 6.21 9.09
CA ASN A 137 -15.92 7.18 9.01
C ASN A 137 -14.56 6.49 8.86
N TYR A 138 -13.79 6.93 7.88
CA TYR A 138 -12.46 6.41 7.59
C TYR A 138 -11.46 7.55 7.48
N SER A 139 -10.25 7.35 8.00
CA SER A 139 -9.19 8.34 7.88
C SER A 139 -7.88 7.67 7.53
N PHE A 140 -7.11 8.30 6.66
CA PHE A 140 -5.80 7.81 6.25
C PHE A 140 -4.81 8.95 6.06
N HIS A 141 -3.54 8.61 6.26
CA HIS A 141 -2.43 9.51 6.05
C HIS A 141 -1.84 9.33 4.66
N LEU A 142 -1.40 10.43 4.07
CA LEU A 142 -0.69 10.47 2.81
C LEU A 142 0.72 11.04 2.98
N THR A 143 1.67 10.43 2.29
CA THR A 143 3.06 10.90 2.15
C THR A 143 3.46 10.85 0.68
N GLU A 144 4.68 11.27 0.32
CA GLU A 144 5.16 11.20 -1.07
C GLU A 144 4.98 9.81 -1.73
N ASN A 145 5.09 8.73 -0.96
CA ASN A 145 5.06 7.37 -1.48
C ASN A 145 4.18 6.39 -0.69
N GLN A 146 3.38 6.86 0.27
CA GLN A 146 2.55 5.99 1.10
C GLN A 146 1.11 6.49 1.28
N LEU A 147 0.21 5.52 1.39
CA LEU A 147 -1.17 5.67 1.84
C LEU A 147 -1.41 4.75 3.04
N ASP A 148 -1.68 5.32 4.21
CA ASP A 148 -1.89 4.60 5.49
C ASP A 148 -0.80 3.54 5.79
N GLY A 149 0.46 3.90 5.55
CA GLY A 149 1.61 3.00 5.74
C GLY A 149 1.75 1.89 4.70
N ARG A 150 0.97 1.90 3.62
CA ARG A 150 1.13 1.05 2.43
C ARG A 150 1.84 1.83 1.34
N LEU A 151 2.78 1.20 0.63
CA LEU A 151 3.51 1.85 -0.45
C LEU A 151 2.62 2.02 -1.67
N VAL A 152 2.59 3.22 -2.23
CA VAL A 152 1.98 3.48 -3.54
C VAL A 152 2.96 2.98 -4.61
N ILE A 153 2.53 2.00 -5.42
CA ILE A 153 3.33 1.43 -6.52
C ILE A 153 2.92 2.03 -7.88
N SER A 154 1.90 2.90 -7.90
CA SER A 154 1.46 3.59 -9.10
C SER A 154 2.52 4.59 -9.55
N GLU A 155 2.68 4.78 -10.86
CA GLU A 155 3.56 5.83 -11.41
C GLU A 155 2.99 7.24 -11.21
N GLU A 156 1.69 7.34 -10.95
CA GLU A 156 1.01 8.60 -10.73
C GLU A 156 1.26 9.14 -9.32
N ASN A 157 1.64 10.42 -9.24
CA ASN A 157 1.78 11.11 -7.96
C ASN A 157 0.38 11.32 -7.38
N HIS A 158 0.04 10.51 -6.39
CA HIS A 158 -1.25 10.51 -5.71
C HIS A 158 -1.54 11.78 -4.88
N LEU A 159 -0.51 12.57 -4.59
CA LEU A 159 -0.66 13.85 -3.90
C LEU A 159 -1.04 14.98 -4.86
N LYS A 160 -0.68 14.83 -6.13
CA LYS A 160 -0.85 15.87 -7.16
C LYS A 160 -2.29 16.37 -7.22
N LYS A 161 -3.27 15.50 -7.00
CA LYS A 161 -4.68 15.89 -7.00
C LYS A 161 -5.01 16.86 -5.87
N LEU A 162 -4.55 16.56 -4.65
CA LEU A 162 -4.74 17.42 -3.49
C LEU A 162 -3.95 18.73 -3.64
N ASP A 163 -2.71 18.66 -4.14
CA ASP A 163 -1.90 19.84 -4.43
C ASP A 163 -2.60 20.76 -5.46
N GLN A 164 -3.23 20.19 -6.49
CA GLN A 164 -3.98 20.95 -7.49
C GLN A 164 -5.22 21.62 -6.89
N LEU A 165 -5.97 20.90 -6.06
CA LEU A 165 -7.14 21.44 -5.37
C LEU A 165 -6.75 22.58 -4.41
N ARG A 166 -5.58 22.46 -3.77
CA ARG A 166 -4.96 23.52 -2.96
C ARG A 166 -4.61 24.74 -3.79
N ASP A 167 -3.81 24.56 -4.85
CA ASP A 167 -3.27 25.65 -5.66
C ASP A 167 -4.34 26.41 -6.47
N ASN A 168 -5.41 25.73 -6.87
CA ASN A 168 -6.49 26.35 -7.64
C ASN A 168 -7.47 27.19 -6.79
N ASN A 169 -7.38 27.17 -5.45
CA ASN A 169 -8.39 27.70 -4.53
C ASN A 169 -9.80 27.10 -4.78
N ASP A 170 -9.86 25.88 -5.31
CA ASP A 170 -11.12 25.13 -5.43
C ASP A 170 -11.59 24.67 -4.04
N LEU A 171 -10.71 24.72 -3.05
CA LEU A 171 -10.97 24.44 -1.64
C LEU A 171 -10.91 25.72 -0.80
N GLN A 172 -11.89 25.87 0.09
CA GLN A 172 -11.87 26.90 1.12
C GLN A 172 -11.05 26.39 2.30
N TRP A 173 -9.77 26.79 2.35
CA TRP A 173 -8.88 26.43 3.44
C TRP A 173 -9.13 27.30 4.66
N GLU A 174 -9.30 26.66 5.81
CA GLU A 174 -9.40 27.28 7.13
C GLU A 174 -8.14 26.93 7.94
N GLU A 175 -7.61 27.95 8.63
CA GLU A 175 -6.48 27.78 9.56
C GLU A 175 -7.01 27.30 10.92
N PHE A 176 -6.32 26.33 11.53
CA PHE A 176 -6.69 25.76 12.84
C PHE A 176 -6.49 26.73 14.04
#